data_AF-A0A679JI83-F1
#
_entry.id   AF-A0A679JI83-F1
#
_cell.length_a   1.000
_cell.length_b   1.000
_cell.length_c   1.000
_cell.angle_alpha   90.00
_cell.angle_beta   90.00
_cell.angle_gamma   90.00
#
_symmetry.space_group_name_H-M   'P 1'
#
loop_
_entity.id
_entity.type
_entity.pdbx_description
1 polymer ?
#
loop_
_entity_poly.entity_id
_entity_poly.type
_entity_poly.pdbx_seq_one_letter_code
_entity_poly.pdbx_strand_id
1 'polypeptide(L)'
;MVPALEYPSVAAAGALVAAGLGITALPRLALQLTRNDDLVTVPLQRPAMSRPIGLITRAGRSPSPVGRAFMDLLHSREASR
;
A
#
# COMPACT_ATOMS: atom_id res chain seq x y z
N MET A 1 2.83 -20.46 10.15
CA MET A 1 2.62 -19.40 11.17
C MET A 1 1.16 -19.00 11.08
N VAL A 2 0.45 -18.95 12.21
CA VAL A 2 -0.94 -18.49 12.29
C VAL A 2 -0.92 -17.08 12.87
N PRO A 3 -1.62 -16.09 12.29
CA PRO A 3 -1.68 -14.75 12.86
C PRO A 3 -2.36 -14.80 14.24
N ALA A 4 -1.83 -14.02 15.19
CA ALA A 4 -2.46 -13.89 16.51
C ALA A 4 -3.78 -13.10 16.43
N LEU A 5 -3.85 -12.15 15.50
CA LEU A 5 -5.01 -11.29 15.26
C LEU A 5 -5.11 -10.97 13.76
N GLU A 6 -6.34 -10.88 13.25
CA GLU A 6 -6.65 -10.49 11.88
C GLU A 6 -7.60 -9.30 11.86
N TYR A 7 -7.31 -8.30 11.02
CA TYR A 7 -8.13 -7.09 10.89
C TYR A 7 -8.25 -6.66 9.43
N PRO A 8 -9.41 -6.12 9.03
CA PRO A 8 -9.65 -5.73 7.64
C PRO A 8 -9.00 -4.39 7.26
N SER A 9 -8.45 -3.64 8.21
CA SER A 9 -7.93 -2.29 8.00
C SER A 9 -6.46 -2.17 8.39
N VAL A 10 -5.65 -1.65 7.48
CA VAL A 10 -4.23 -1.36 7.74
C VAL A 10 -4.06 -0.29 8.82
N ALA A 11 -4.91 0.74 8.83
CA ALA A 11 -4.87 1.79 9.85
C ALA A 11 -5.12 1.21 11.25
N ALA A 12 -6.08 0.28 11.36
CA ALA A 12 -6.36 -0.41 12.62
C ALA A 12 -5.17 -1.27 13.07
N ALA A 13 -4.55 -2.02 12.15
CA ALA A 13 -3.35 -2.81 12.48
C ALA A 13 -2.22 -1.93 13.05
N GLY A 14 -1.97 -0.77 12.45
CA GLY A 14 -0.97 0.18 12.97
C GLY A 14 -1.33 0.74 14.35
N ALA A 15 -2.60 1.10 14.56
CA ALA A 15 -3.07 1.59 15.86
C ALA A 15 -2.91 0.55 16.98
N LEU A 16 -3.15 -0.73 16.69
CA LEU A 16 -2.97 -1.81 17.66
C LEU A 16 -1.50 -2.07 17.99
N VAL A 17 -0.61 -1.95 16.99
CA VAL A 17 0.84 -1.98 17.25
C VAL A 17 1.26 -0.78 18.13
N ALA A 18 0.76 0.42 17.85
CA ALA A 18 1.02 1.60 18.70
C ALA A 18 0.47 1.42 20.13
N ALA A 19 -0.63 0.69 20.30
CA ALA A 19 -1.17 0.32 21.60
C ALA A 19 -0.45 -0.86 22.29
N GLY A 20 0.62 -1.40 21.68
CA GLY A 20 1.47 -2.43 22.28
C GLY A 20 1.02 -3.88 22.04
N LEU A 21 0.09 -4.13 21.11
CA LEU A 21 -0.42 -5.50 20.88
C LEU A 21 0.53 -6.40 20.06
N GLY A 22 1.67 -5.89 19.61
CA GLY A 22 2.70 -6.68 18.93
C GLY A 22 3.26 -5.98 17.69
N ILE A 23 3.48 -6.75 16.62
CA ILE A 23 4.04 -6.28 15.35
C ILE A 23 3.13 -6.64 14.18
N THR A 24 3.23 -5.88 13.09
CA THR A 24 2.46 -6.15 11.86
C THR A 24 3.32 -5.97 10.61
N ALA A 25 2.97 -6.69 9.55
CA ALA A 25 3.60 -6.60 8.23
C ALA A 25 2.68 -5.83 7.29
N LEU A 26 3.12 -4.68 6.79
CA LEU A 26 2.34 -3.80 5.93
C LEU A 26 3.03 -3.50 4.60
N PRO A 27 2.27 -3.34 3.49
CA PRO A 27 2.83 -2.79 2.26
C PRO A 27 3.38 -1.38 2.49
N ARG A 28 4.50 -1.04 1.85
CA ARG A 28 5.14 0.29 1.97
C ARG A 28 4.16 1.45 1.74
N LEU A 29 3.21 1.29 0.83
CA LEU A 29 2.21 2.31 0.51
C LEU A 29 1.29 2.63 1.70
N ALA A 30 1.03 1.65 2.57
CA ALA A 30 0.13 1.80 3.70
C ALA A 30 0.81 2.30 4.97
N LEU A 31 2.15 2.40 4.98
CA LEU A 31 2.90 3.00 6.11
C LEU A 31 2.52 4.46 6.37
N GLN A 32 2.12 5.20 5.32
CA GLN A 32 1.65 6.58 5.48
C GLN A 32 0.36 6.68 6.31
N LEU A 33 -0.47 5.64 6.30
CA LEU A 33 -1.72 5.58 7.06
C LEU A 33 -1.52 5.18 8.53
N THR A 34 -0.32 4.71 8.87
CA THR A 34 0.04 4.20 10.20
C THR A 34 1.19 5.00 10.81
N ARG A 35 1.47 6.19 10.26
CA ARG A 35 2.55 7.06 10.73
C ARG A 35 2.24 7.52 12.15
N ASN A 36 3.11 7.12 13.06
CA ASN A 36 3.06 7.44 14.48
C ASN A 36 4.50 7.56 14.95
N ASP A 37 4.81 8.60 15.72
CA ASP A 37 6.18 8.91 16.16
C ASP A 37 6.77 7.83 17.08
N ASP A 38 5.91 7.03 17.71
CA ASP A 38 6.29 5.93 18.60
C ASP A 38 6.56 4.62 17.85
N LEU A 39 6.37 4.58 16.52
CA LEU A 39 6.54 3.38 15.71
C LEU A 39 7.79 3.43 14.83
N VAL A 40 8.57 2.35 14.88
CA VAL A 40 9.67 2.11 13.94
C VAL A 40 9.23 1.20 12.80
N THR A 41 9.67 1.52 11.58
CA THR A 41 9.44 0.68 10.40
C THR A 41 10.73 -0.04 9.99
N VAL A 42 10.65 -1.35 9.84
CA VAL A 42 11.77 -2.21 9.46
C VAL A 42 11.45 -2.92 8.14
N PRO A 43 12.35 -2.86 7.12
CA PRO A 43 12.12 -3.57 5.87
C PRO A 43 12.06 -5.10 6.05
N LEU A 44 11.02 -5.73 5.49
CA LEU A 44 10.93 -7.19 5.41
C LEU A 44 11.93 -7.71 4.38
N GLN A 45 12.89 -8.55 4.80
CA GLN A 45 13.88 -9.14 3.90
C GLN A 45 13.44 -10.48 3.30
N ARG A 46 12.83 -11.36 4.11
CA ARG A 46 12.29 -12.65 3.64
C ARG A 46 10.98 -13.02 4.35
N PRO A 47 9.91 -13.34 3.61
CA PRO A 47 9.79 -13.21 2.16
C PRO A 47 9.72 -11.73 1.74
N ALA A 48 10.46 -11.36 0.69
CA ALA A 48 10.26 -10.09 0.02
C ALA A 48 8.99 -10.21 -0.84
N MET A 49 7.92 -9.51 -0.44
CA MET A 49 6.63 -9.58 -1.13
C MET A 49 6.40 -8.32 -1.95
N SER A 50 6.18 -8.49 -3.25
CA SER A 50 5.77 -7.41 -4.16
C SER A 50 4.29 -7.54 -4.50
N ARG A 51 3.54 -6.45 -4.34
CA ARG A 51 2.14 -6.35 -4.79
C ARG A 51 2.06 -5.32 -5.92
N PRO A 52 1.87 -5.74 -7.19
CA PRO A 52 1.71 -4.80 -8.29
C PRO A 52 0.44 -3.97 -8.10
N ILE A 53 0.50 -2.71 -8.51
CA ILE A 53 -0.64 -1.79 -8.57
C ILE A 53 -0.76 -1.34 -10.02
N GLY A 54 -1.98 -1.38 -10.58
CA GLY A 54 -2.21 -1.09 -11.98
C GLY A 54 -3.53 -0.35 -12.21
N LEU A 55 -3.70 0.09 -13.46
CA LEU A 55 -4.90 0.77 -13.93
C LEU A 55 -5.79 -0.23 -14.68
N ILE A 56 -7.09 -0.20 -14.40
CA ILE A 56 -8.07 -1.05 -15.06
C ILE A 56 -8.92 -0.19 -15.98
N THR A 57 -9.00 -0.57 -17.26
CA THR A 57 -9.84 0.08 -18.26
C THR A 57 -10.81 -0.93 -18.87
N ARG A 58 -11.93 -0.44 -19.40
CA ARG A 58 -12.91 -1.30 -20.06
C ARG A 58 -12.35 -1.71 -21.43
N ALA A 59 -12.27 -3.01 -21.68
CA ALA A 59 -11.87 -3.55 -22.98
C ALA A 59 -12.77 -3.00 -24.11
N GLY A 60 -12.17 -2.72 -25.27
CA GLY A 60 -12.88 -2.20 -26.44
C GLY A 60 -13.33 -0.73 -26.33
N ARG A 61 -12.99 -0.02 -25.25
CA ARG A 61 -13.32 1.39 -25.08
C ARG A 61 -12.08 2.23 -24.82
N SER A 62 -11.87 3.23 -25.68
CA SER A 62 -10.85 4.24 -25.46
C SER A 62 -11.20 5.06 -24.21
N PRO A 63 -10.21 5.39 -23.36
CA PRO A 63 -10.41 6.33 -22.26
C PRO A 63 -10.91 7.68 -22.79
N SER A 64 -11.66 8.42 -21.97
CA SER A 64 -11.96 9.83 -22.29
C SER A 64 -10.65 10.64 -22.37
N PRO A 65 -10.65 11.84 -22.99
CA PRO A 65 -9.46 12.69 -23.01
C PRO A 65 -8.88 12.94 -21.60
N VAL A 66 -9.75 13.20 -20.61
CA VAL A 66 -9.34 13.36 -19.19
C VAL A 66 -8.79 12.06 -18.62
N GLY A 67 -9.43 10.92 -18.92
CA GLY A 67 -8.95 9.61 -18.49
C GLY A 67 -7.56 9.31 -19.04
N ARG A 68 -7.30 9.63 -20.30
CA ARG A 68 -5.98 9.45 -20.93
C ARG A 68 -4.93 10.37 -20.31
N ALA A 69 -5.26 11.66 -20.14
CA ALA A 69 -4.38 12.62 -19.47
C ALA A 69 -4.00 12.17 -18.04
N PHE A 70 -4.95 11.59 -17.29
CA PHE A 70 -4.69 11.01 -15.98
C PHE A 70 -3.73 9.80 -16.05
N MET A 71 -3.92 8.89 -17.00
CA MET A 71 -3.02 7.75 -17.20
C MET A 71 -1.60 8.22 -17.56
N ASP A 72 -1.48 9.19 -18.46
CA ASP A 72 -0.19 9.74 -18.88
C ASP A 72 0.54 10.42 -17.71
N LEU A 73 -0.20 11.16 -16.87
CA LEU A 73 0.32 11.72 -15.62
C LEU A 73 0.83 10.64 -14.66
N LEU A 74 0.10 9.54 -14.51
CA LEU A 74 0.53 8.44 -13.64
C LEU A 74 1.78 7.73 -14.16
N HIS A 75 1.86 7.44 -15.46
CA HIS A 75 3.03 6.80 -16.05
C HIS A 75 4.28 7.67 -15.93
N SER A 76 4.17 8.99 -16.14
CA SER A 76 5.32 9.90 -15.95
C SER A 76 5.82 9.95 -14.50
N ARG A 77 4.91 9.89 -13.52
CA ARG A 77 5.23 9.87 -12.08
C ARG A 77 5.88 8.56 -11.64
N GLU A 78 5.48 7.45 -12.23
CA GLU A 78 6.08 6.14 -11.97
C GLU A 78 7.50 6.05 -12.53
N ALA A 79 7.73 6.50 -13.77
CA ALA A 79 9.06 6.53 -14.38
C ALA A 79 10.09 7.40 -13.64
N SER A 80 9.62 8.32 -12.79
CA SER A 80 10.47 9.23 -12.00
C SER A 80 10.83 8.69 -10.60
N ARG A 81 10.38 7.48 -10.24
CA ARG A 81 10.40 6.94 -8.88
C ARG A 81 11.34 5.76 -8.71
#